data_AF-A0A2V5RG56-F1
#
_entry.id   AF-A0A2V5RG56-F1
#
_cell.length_a   1.000
_cell.length_b   1.000
_cell.length_c   1.000
_cell.angle_alpha   90.00
_cell.angle_beta   90.00
_cell.angle_gamma   90.00
#
_symmetry.space_group_name_H-M   'P 1'
#
loop_
_entity.id
_entity.type
_entity.pdbx_description
1 polymer ?
#
loop_
_entity_poly.entity_id
_entity_poly.type
_entity_poly.pdbx_seq_one_letter_code
_entity_poly.pdbx_strand_id
1 'polypeptide(L)'
;MSSLAFTPGQLAKNAPERGQRFPWKKEIVTTIFWIGEKPAPKNPVPNRVSSWDPDWTKNYGGVDDPASANRSNYIPAKFTPRLNPFYCALPYNDKAKEGHRPEAPRVVPWFNESYQGPAVSTCKGRWVAIRKGNRVAYAQWEDAGPFRTDHWQYVFGNERPKPNLNKGAGLDVSPAVRDYLGLEPTDVTDWRFVDFSEVPRGPWSTLGENNTFVINDRKKGEALVEKLGTILPH
;
A
#
# COMPACT_ATOMS: atom_id res chain seq x y z
N MET A 1 -2.12 -33.33 -19.84
CA MET A 1 -2.81 -32.11 -20.31
C MET A 1 -4.14 -32.02 -19.58
N SER A 2 -4.29 -31.10 -18.63
CA SER A 2 -5.58 -30.84 -18.00
C SER A 2 -5.94 -29.40 -18.34
N SER A 3 -6.85 -29.24 -19.29
CA SER A 3 -7.42 -27.95 -19.66
C SER A 3 -8.33 -27.50 -18.53
N LEU A 4 -7.90 -26.51 -17.75
CA LEU A 4 -8.79 -25.81 -16.82
C LEU A 4 -9.78 -24.99 -17.65
N ALA A 5 -10.99 -25.53 -17.82
CA ALA A 5 -12.11 -24.80 -18.38
C ALA A 5 -12.49 -23.68 -17.40
N PHE A 6 -12.31 -22.42 -17.81
CA PHE A 6 -12.77 -21.27 -17.06
C PHE A 6 -14.26 -21.03 -17.32
N THR A 7 -15.07 -21.03 -16.27
CA THR A 7 -16.50 -20.75 -16.35
C THR A 7 -16.73 -19.25 -16.60
N PRO A 8 -17.50 -18.83 -17.62
CA PRO A 8 -17.70 -17.42 -18.01
C PRO A 8 -18.17 -16.47 -16.89
N GLY A 9 -18.83 -17.01 -15.84
CA GLY A 9 -19.40 -16.21 -14.74
C GLY A 9 -18.41 -15.63 -13.73
N GLN A 10 -17.16 -16.14 -13.65
CA GLN A 10 -16.14 -15.58 -12.73
C GLN A 10 -15.48 -14.32 -13.29
N LEU A 11 -15.38 -14.19 -14.61
CA LEU A 11 -14.83 -13.00 -15.27
C LEU A 11 -15.74 -11.77 -15.11
N ALA A 12 -17.06 -11.97 -15.09
CA ALA A 12 -18.04 -10.87 -15.00
C ALA A 12 -18.15 -10.25 -13.58
N LYS A 13 -17.91 -11.02 -12.51
CA LYS A 13 -18.09 -10.55 -11.11
C LYS A 13 -17.01 -9.59 -10.62
N ASN A 14 -15.87 -9.58 -11.30
CA ASN A 14 -14.68 -8.79 -10.97
C ASN A 14 -14.27 -7.89 -12.16
N ALA A 15 -15.18 -7.50 -13.05
CA ALA A 15 -14.85 -6.49 -14.05
C ALA A 15 -14.69 -5.12 -13.37
N PRO A 16 -13.68 -4.31 -13.76
CA PRO A 16 -13.58 -2.93 -13.31
C PRO A 16 -14.84 -2.14 -13.71
N GLU A 17 -15.31 -1.22 -12.85
CA GLU A 17 -16.40 -0.32 -13.22
C GLU A 17 -15.93 0.65 -14.31
N ARG A 18 -16.86 1.29 -15.03
CA ARG A 18 -16.52 2.23 -16.12
C ARG A 18 -15.59 3.33 -15.60
N GLY A 19 -14.37 3.41 -16.15
CA GLY A 19 -13.34 4.37 -15.75
C GLY A 19 -12.31 3.84 -14.75
N GLN A 20 -12.47 2.62 -14.20
CA GLN A 20 -11.48 1.99 -13.32
C GLN A 20 -10.54 1.10 -14.12
N ARG A 21 -9.22 1.23 -13.92
CA ARG A 21 -8.20 0.39 -14.57
C ARG A 21 -8.10 -1.01 -13.95
N PHE A 22 -8.29 -1.11 -12.64
CA PHE A 22 -8.11 -2.35 -11.87
C PHE A 22 -9.37 -2.76 -11.13
N PRO A 23 -9.70 -4.06 -11.08
CA PRO A 23 -10.92 -4.52 -10.43
C PRO A 23 -10.77 -4.64 -8.91
N TRP A 24 -11.90 -4.58 -8.20
CA TRP A 24 -11.98 -4.87 -6.77
C TRP A 24 -11.72 -6.34 -6.47
N LYS A 25 -10.76 -6.60 -5.58
CA LYS A 25 -10.66 -7.85 -4.83
C LYS A 25 -11.56 -7.75 -3.62
N LYS A 26 -12.66 -8.51 -3.63
CA LYS A 26 -13.73 -8.40 -2.63
C LYS A 26 -13.51 -9.33 -1.45
N GLU A 27 -14.07 -8.99 -0.30
CA GLU A 27 -14.14 -9.88 0.87
C GLU A 27 -12.77 -10.48 1.26
N ILE A 28 -11.75 -9.63 1.36
CA ILE A 28 -10.39 -10.03 1.71
C ILE A 28 -10.19 -9.88 3.22
N VAL A 29 -9.76 -10.96 3.86
CA VAL A 29 -9.35 -10.91 5.26
C VAL A 29 -8.19 -9.92 5.39
N THR A 30 -8.40 -8.93 6.25
CA THR A 30 -7.56 -7.76 6.43
C THR A 30 -7.10 -7.70 7.88
N THR A 31 -5.80 -7.59 8.09
CA THR A 31 -5.19 -7.50 9.41
C THR A 31 -4.44 -6.19 9.60
N ILE A 32 -4.14 -5.87 10.85
CA ILE A 32 -3.45 -4.64 11.22
C ILE A 32 -1.98 -4.96 11.49
N PHE A 33 -1.10 -4.19 10.86
CA PHE A 33 0.34 -4.21 11.11
C PHE A 33 0.84 -2.78 11.25
N TRP A 34 2.02 -2.60 11.83
CA TRP A 34 2.57 -1.26 11.99
C TRP A 34 4.08 -1.19 11.92
N ILE A 35 4.58 -0.03 11.48
CA ILE A 35 6.00 0.27 11.41
C ILE A 35 6.63 0.22 12.80
N GLY A 36 7.72 -0.53 12.93
CA GLY A 36 8.45 -0.69 14.18
C GLY A 36 7.86 -1.74 15.12
N GLU A 37 6.90 -2.55 14.67
CA GLU A 37 6.39 -3.70 15.42
C GLU A 37 7.53 -4.62 15.88
N LYS A 38 7.51 -4.97 17.17
CA LYS A 38 8.47 -5.90 17.76
C LYS A 38 8.07 -7.34 17.40
N PRO A 39 9.03 -8.27 17.30
CA PRO A 39 8.70 -9.68 17.15
C PRO A 39 7.82 -10.14 18.32
N ALA A 40 6.81 -10.94 18.03
CA ALA A 40 5.96 -11.62 19.00
C ALA A 40 5.94 -13.12 18.71
N PRO A 41 5.56 -13.99 19.66
CA PRO A 41 5.51 -15.45 19.43
C PRO A 41 4.67 -15.88 18.22
N LYS A 42 3.67 -15.07 17.83
CA LYS A 42 2.81 -15.29 16.65
C LYS A 42 3.21 -14.45 15.43
N ASN A 43 4.17 -13.54 15.57
CA ASN A 43 4.73 -12.70 14.51
C ASN A 43 6.26 -12.64 14.65
N PRO A 44 6.99 -13.66 14.15
CA PRO A 44 8.43 -13.76 14.37
C PRO A 44 9.24 -12.72 13.58
N VAL A 45 8.64 -12.09 12.56
CA VAL A 45 9.31 -11.09 11.73
C VAL A 45 8.91 -9.69 12.22
N PRO A 46 9.86 -8.89 12.75
CA PRO A 46 9.56 -7.53 13.16
C PRO A 46 9.37 -6.61 11.95
N ASN A 47 8.40 -5.71 12.00
CA ASN A 47 8.17 -4.69 10.97
C ASN A 47 9.08 -3.46 11.17
N ARG A 48 10.33 -3.69 11.62
CA ARG A 48 11.33 -2.62 11.80
C ARG A 48 11.86 -2.12 10.46
N VAL A 49 11.92 -3.02 9.50
CA VAL A 49 12.29 -2.83 8.11
C VAL A 49 11.10 -3.24 7.25
N SER A 50 10.98 -2.67 6.05
CA SER A 50 10.06 -3.19 5.03
C SER A 50 10.83 -3.93 3.94
N SER A 51 10.09 -4.56 3.04
CA SER A 51 10.58 -5.18 1.81
C SER A 51 11.38 -4.23 0.92
N TRP A 52 11.21 -2.91 1.09
CA TRP A 52 11.83 -1.88 0.26
C TRP A 52 12.48 -0.73 1.04
N ASP A 53 12.51 -0.81 2.37
CA ASP A 53 13.13 0.19 3.22
C ASP A 53 13.85 -0.49 4.42
N PRO A 54 15.19 -0.61 4.39
CA PRO A 54 15.95 -1.21 5.49
C PRO A 54 15.99 -0.32 6.75
N ASP A 55 15.60 0.95 6.64
CA ASP A 55 15.58 1.92 7.73
C ASP A 55 14.14 2.35 8.06
N TRP A 56 13.14 1.53 7.75
CA TRP A 56 11.73 1.96 7.70
C TRP A 56 11.22 2.66 8.96
N THR A 57 11.50 2.11 10.15
CA THR A 57 11.12 2.75 11.43
C THR A 57 11.81 4.10 11.61
N LYS A 58 13.09 4.17 11.27
CA LYS A 58 13.86 5.41 11.33
C LYS A 58 13.32 6.41 10.33
N ASN A 59 13.07 6.02 9.09
CA ASN A 59 12.57 6.90 8.04
C ASN A 59 11.16 7.42 8.36
N TYR A 60 10.28 6.59 8.94
CA TYR A 60 8.96 7.01 9.43
C TYR A 60 9.05 8.05 10.57
N GLY A 61 10.10 8.00 11.38
CA GLY A 61 10.32 8.91 12.52
C GLY A 61 10.17 8.26 13.89
N GLY A 62 9.79 6.99 13.95
CA GLY A 62 9.56 6.25 15.19
C GLY A 62 8.66 5.04 14.96
N VAL A 63 8.21 4.42 16.06
CA VAL A 63 7.23 3.33 16.00
C VAL A 63 5.84 3.92 15.76
N ASP A 64 5.11 3.37 14.79
CA ASP A 64 3.71 3.73 14.51
C ASP A 64 2.78 3.04 15.52
N ASP A 65 2.76 3.54 16.76
CA ASP A 65 2.05 2.91 17.87
C ASP A 65 0.56 2.68 17.53
N PRO A 66 0.08 1.41 17.54
CA PRO A 66 -1.27 1.08 17.14
C PRO A 66 -2.30 1.35 18.26
N ALA A 67 -1.89 1.59 19.50
CA ALA A 67 -2.82 1.76 20.62
C ALA A 67 -3.62 3.05 20.45
N SER A 68 -4.96 2.99 20.44
CA SER A 68 -5.82 4.16 20.20
C SER A 68 -5.55 5.33 21.18
N ALA A 69 -5.18 5.03 22.43
CA ALA A 69 -4.81 6.04 23.42
C ALA A 69 -3.50 6.80 23.11
N ASN A 70 -2.64 6.23 22.25
CA ASN A 70 -1.36 6.80 21.85
C ASN A 70 -1.41 7.44 20.45
N ARG A 71 -2.61 7.70 19.93
CA ARG A 71 -2.82 8.26 18.59
C ARG A 71 -3.63 9.55 18.66
N SER A 72 -3.30 10.47 17.77
CA SER A 72 -4.05 11.72 17.56
C SER A 72 -4.37 11.83 16.08
N ASN A 73 -5.66 11.99 15.77
CA ASN A 73 -6.20 11.82 14.41
C ASN A 73 -5.86 10.43 13.84
N TYR A 74 -4.86 10.36 12.95
CA TYR A 74 -4.46 9.15 12.25
C TYR A 74 -2.94 8.89 12.37
N ILE A 75 -2.27 9.51 13.34
CA ILE A 75 -0.82 9.40 13.55
C ILE A 75 -0.46 9.10 15.01
N PRO A 76 0.76 8.62 15.30
CA PRO A 76 1.26 8.52 16.68
C PRO A 76 1.26 9.87 17.37
N ALA A 77 0.85 9.93 18.63
CA ALA A 77 0.75 11.18 19.38
C ALA A 77 2.13 11.80 19.73
N LYS A 78 3.20 11.01 19.64
CA LYS A 78 4.55 11.41 20.10
C LYS A 78 5.37 12.16 19.05
N PHE A 79 5.02 12.07 17.78
CA PHE A 79 5.77 12.69 16.68
C PHE A 79 4.91 12.82 15.41
N THR A 80 5.29 13.74 14.53
CA THR A 80 4.72 13.81 13.18
C THR A 80 5.47 12.84 12.25
N PRO A 81 4.79 11.89 11.60
CA PRO A 81 5.43 10.97 10.66
C PRO A 81 6.10 11.68 9.48
N ARG A 82 7.28 11.19 9.12
CA ARG A 82 8.02 11.62 7.91
C ARG A 82 7.66 10.82 6.67
N LEU A 83 7.01 9.66 6.81
CA LEU A 83 6.40 8.93 5.70
C LEU A 83 4.88 8.93 5.86
N ASN A 84 4.16 8.57 4.80
CA ASN A 84 2.71 8.55 4.79
C ASN A 84 2.17 7.58 5.85
N PRO A 85 1.31 8.03 6.79
CA PRO A 85 0.72 7.14 7.80
C PRO A 85 -0.32 6.17 7.24
N PHE A 86 -0.83 6.41 6.03
CA PHE A 86 -1.73 5.48 5.33
C PHE A 86 -0.91 4.58 4.41
N TYR A 87 -0.54 3.41 4.92
CA TYR A 87 0.22 2.40 4.21
C TYR A 87 -0.40 1.00 4.34
N CYS A 88 -0.06 0.12 3.42
CA CYS A 88 -0.49 -1.27 3.41
C CYS A 88 0.62 -2.23 2.96
N ALA A 89 0.40 -3.52 3.18
CA ALA A 89 1.17 -4.60 2.61
C ALA A 89 0.29 -5.55 1.80
N LEU A 90 0.81 -5.98 0.65
CA LEU A 90 0.24 -7.04 -0.19
C LEU A 90 1.28 -8.14 -0.38
N PRO A 91 0.88 -9.43 -0.53
CA PRO A 91 1.78 -10.57 -0.39
C PRO A 91 2.66 -10.82 -1.63
N TYR A 92 3.34 -9.78 -2.10
CA TYR A 92 4.26 -9.82 -3.23
C TYR A 92 5.40 -8.79 -3.06
N ASN A 93 6.63 -9.24 -3.30
CA ASN A 93 7.81 -8.39 -3.41
C ASN A 93 8.42 -8.61 -4.79
N ASP A 94 8.52 -7.55 -5.59
CA ASP A 94 9.11 -7.59 -6.93
C ASP A 94 10.64 -7.64 -6.93
N LYS A 95 11.29 -7.38 -5.79
CA LYS A 95 12.75 -7.47 -5.67
C LYS A 95 13.23 -8.91 -5.50
N ALA A 96 14.39 -9.17 -6.11
CA ALA A 96 15.23 -10.33 -5.83
C ALA A 96 16.52 -9.87 -5.13
N LYS A 97 17.41 -10.81 -4.81
CA LYS A 97 18.75 -10.50 -4.28
C LYS A 97 19.49 -9.54 -5.22
N GLU A 98 19.36 -9.77 -6.52
CA GLU A 98 19.89 -8.94 -7.60
C GLU A 98 18.76 -8.59 -8.55
N GLY A 99 18.51 -7.30 -8.78
CA GLY A 99 17.48 -6.84 -9.70
C GLY A 99 16.05 -7.16 -9.25
N HIS A 100 15.26 -7.66 -10.18
CA HIS A 100 13.84 -7.95 -10.03
C HIS A 100 13.58 -9.46 -10.11
N ARG A 101 12.48 -9.91 -9.52
CA ARG A 101 12.04 -11.29 -9.70
C ARG A 101 11.73 -11.57 -11.17
N PRO A 102 12.03 -12.79 -11.68
CA PRO A 102 11.88 -13.11 -13.10
C PRO A 102 10.46 -12.90 -13.64
N GLU A 103 9.44 -13.09 -12.80
CA GLU A 103 8.05 -12.87 -13.19
C GLU A 103 7.63 -11.40 -13.20
N ALA A 104 8.31 -10.51 -12.48
CA ALA A 104 7.87 -9.13 -12.27
C ALA A 104 7.63 -8.35 -13.57
N PRO A 105 8.52 -8.39 -14.59
CA PRO A 105 8.29 -7.71 -15.87
C PRO A 105 7.05 -8.19 -16.62
N ARG A 106 6.59 -9.41 -16.35
CA ARG A 106 5.43 -10.03 -17.00
C ARG A 106 4.13 -9.82 -16.24
N VAL A 107 4.18 -9.77 -14.90
CA VAL A 107 2.98 -9.83 -14.05
C VAL A 107 2.61 -8.49 -13.41
N VAL A 108 3.56 -7.57 -13.23
CA VAL A 108 3.29 -6.25 -12.66
C VAL A 108 2.75 -5.34 -13.77
N PRO A 109 1.47 -4.88 -13.71
CA PRO A 109 0.83 -4.23 -14.86
C PRO A 109 1.47 -2.91 -15.32
N TRP A 110 2.24 -2.27 -14.44
CA TRP A 110 2.91 -0.99 -14.66
C TRP A 110 4.44 -1.13 -14.62
N PHE A 111 4.98 -2.36 -14.75
CA PHE A 111 6.42 -2.60 -14.60
C PHE A 111 7.25 -1.67 -15.48
N ASN A 112 6.97 -1.66 -16.78
CA ASN A 112 7.71 -0.86 -17.76
C ASN A 112 7.54 0.64 -17.51
N GLU A 113 6.34 1.08 -17.12
CA GLU A 113 6.04 2.48 -16.82
C GLU A 113 6.82 2.97 -15.58
N SER A 114 7.05 2.09 -14.61
CA SER A 114 7.63 2.43 -13.30
C SER A 114 9.08 1.98 -13.13
N TYR A 115 9.70 1.38 -14.15
CA TYR A 115 11.06 0.86 -14.07
C TYR A 115 12.08 2.00 -13.98
N GLN A 116 12.88 2.00 -12.91
CA GLN A 116 13.93 3.01 -12.68
C GLN A 116 15.33 2.39 -12.55
N GLY A 117 15.48 1.11 -12.89
CA GLY A 117 16.74 0.39 -12.81
C GLY A 117 16.66 -0.88 -11.95
N PRO A 118 17.78 -1.62 -11.89
CA PRO A 118 17.86 -2.83 -11.08
C PRO A 118 17.69 -2.51 -9.60
N ALA A 119 17.01 -3.38 -8.86
CA ALA A 119 16.81 -3.31 -7.42
C ALA A 119 15.99 -2.10 -6.89
N VAL A 120 15.44 -1.26 -7.77
CA VAL A 120 14.41 -0.26 -7.43
C VAL A 120 13.04 -0.87 -7.66
N SER A 121 12.25 -1.04 -6.60
CA SER A 121 10.90 -1.63 -6.70
C SER A 121 9.98 -0.79 -7.58
N THR A 122 9.24 -1.48 -8.44
CA THR A 122 8.09 -0.98 -9.20
C THR A 122 6.77 -1.07 -8.41
N CYS A 123 6.76 -1.79 -7.28
CA CYS A 123 5.58 -1.96 -6.42
C CYS A 123 5.48 -0.91 -5.31
N LYS A 124 6.62 -0.51 -4.73
CA LYS A 124 6.66 0.47 -3.62
C LYS A 124 5.95 1.78 -3.99
N GLY A 125 5.11 2.27 -3.08
CA GLY A 125 4.44 3.56 -3.18
C GLY A 125 3.20 3.58 -4.08
N ARG A 126 2.82 2.45 -4.70
CA ARG A 126 1.59 2.35 -5.49
C ARG A 126 0.37 2.53 -4.59
N TRP A 127 -0.63 3.25 -5.08
CA TRP A 127 -1.84 3.53 -4.33
C TRP A 127 -2.84 2.37 -4.41
N VAL A 128 -3.46 2.09 -3.28
CA VAL A 128 -4.51 1.08 -3.11
C VAL A 128 -5.73 1.76 -2.49
N ALA A 129 -6.91 1.57 -3.09
CA ALA A 129 -8.19 1.91 -2.47
C ALA A 129 -8.67 0.71 -1.65
N ILE A 130 -9.09 0.97 -0.41
CA ILE A 130 -9.52 -0.05 0.56
C ILE A 130 -10.90 0.34 1.07
N ARG A 131 -11.88 -0.54 0.90
CA ARG A 131 -13.30 -0.27 1.18
C ARG A 131 -13.83 -1.15 2.30
N LYS A 132 -14.52 -0.52 3.26
CA LYS A 132 -15.34 -1.18 4.29
C LYS A 132 -16.70 -0.52 4.32
N GLY A 133 -17.75 -1.26 3.96
CA GLY A 133 -19.09 -0.70 3.82
C GLY A 133 -19.12 0.46 2.82
N ASN A 134 -19.54 1.63 3.27
CA ASN A 134 -19.61 2.86 2.47
C ASN A 134 -18.36 3.76 2.59
N ARG A 135 -17.33 3.35 3.34
CA ARG A 135 -16.10 4.13 3.54
C ARG A 135 -14.96 3.58 2.70
N VAL A 136 -14.15 4.48 2.14
CA VAL A 136 -12.96 4.14 1.34
C VAL A 136 -11.76 4.91 1.87
N ALA A 137 -10.70 4.19 2.25
CA ALA A 137 -9.39 4.75 2.53
C ALA A 137 -8.46 4.51 1.34
N TYR A 138 -7.45 5.37 1.20
CA TYR A 138 -6.39 5.20 0.21
C TYR A 138 -5.06 5.09 0.94
N ALA A 139 -4.26 4.09 0.57
CA ALA A 139 -3.00 3.79 1.22
C ALA A 139 -1.90 3.52 0.19
N GLN A 140 -0.65 3.84 0.55
CA GLN A 140 0.52 3.49 -0.25
C GLN A 140 1.00 2.08 0.10
N TRP A 141 1.32 1.29 -0.93
CA TRP A 141 1.88 -0.03 -0.77
C TRP A 141 3.36 0.07 -0.36
N GLU A 142 3.67 -0.20 0.91
CA GLU A 142 5.00 0.07 1.50
C GLU A 142 5.72 -1.17 2.05
N ASP A 143 5.05 -2.33 2.08
CA ASP A 143 5.68 -3.60 2.43
C ASP A 143 5.08 -4.82 1.69
N ALA A 144 5.72 -5.98 1.79
CA ALA A 144 5.22 -7.25 1.28
C ALA A 144 4.82 -8.21 2.40
N GLY A 145 3.56 -8.63 2.37
CA GLY A 145 2.90 -9.46 3.37
C GLY A 145 1.39 -9.44 3.14
N PRO A 146 0.57 -10.24 3.82
CA PRO A 146 0.89 -11.04 5.02
C PRO A 146 1.48 -12.43 4.71
N PHE A 147 2.34 -12.93 5.61
CA PHE A 147 2.94 -14.29 5.67
C PHE A 147 3.78 -14.79 4.48
N ARG A 148 3.75 -14.12 3.34
CA ARG A 148 4.50 -14.48 2.14
C ARG A 148 4.68 -13.26 1.24
N THR A 149 5.62 -13.37 0.30
CA THR A 149 6.04 -12.25 -0.56
C THR A 149 6.12 -12.65 -2.05
N ASP A 150 5.47 -13.73 -2.45
CA ASP A 150 5.58 -14.33 -3.78
C ASP A 150 4.22 -14.62 -4.46
N HIS A 151 3.10 -14.16 -3.89
CA HIS A 151 1.76 -14.52 -4.35
C HIS A 151 1.20 -13.57 -5.42
N TRP A 152 1.94 -13.41 -6.51
CA TRP A 152 1.56 -12.53 -7.62
C TRP A 152 0.23 -12.96 -8.30
N GLN A 153 -0.11 -14.25 -8.27
CA GLN A 153 -1.37 -14.76 -8.85
C GLN A 153 -2.60 -14.21 -8.13
N TYR A 154 -2.49 -13.92 -6.83
CA TYR A 154 -3.52 -13.22 -6.08
C TYR A 154 -3.39 -11.72 -6.28
N VAL A 155 -2.19 -11.14 -6.13
CA VAL A 155 -1.99 -9.68 -6.15
C VAL A 155 -2.37 -9.07 -7.51
N PHE A 156 -1.90 -9.65 -8.61
CA PHE A 156 -2.15 -9.16 -9.98
C PHE A 156 -3.12 -10.02 -10.77
N GLY A 157 -3.36 -11.27 -10.36
CA GLY A 157 -4.31 -12.17 -11.00
C GLY A 157 -5.65 -12.27 -10.26
N ASN A 158 -6.33 -13.39 -10.51
CA ASN A 158 -7.69 -13.68 -10.02
C ASN A 158 -7.74 -14.70 -8.87
N GLU A 159 -6.59 -15.16 -8.36
CA GLU A 159 -6.58 -16.06 -7.21
C GLU A 159 -7.10 -15.37 -5.94
N ARG A 160 -7.45 -16.17 -4.92
CA ARG A 160 -7.72 -15.71 -3.56
C ARG A 160 -6.45 -15.81 -2.72
N PRO A 161 -6.33 -15.07 -1.61
CA PRO A 161 -5.25 -15.30 -0.64
C PRO A 161 -5.22 -16.78 -0.22
N LYS A 162 -4.03 -17.36 -0.09
CA LYS A 162 -3.90 -18.74 0.41
C LYS A 162 -4.15 -18.78 1.92
N PRO A 163 -4.60 -19.93 2.47
CA PRO A 163 -4.69 -20.10 3.91
C PRO A 163 -3.39 -19.73 4.63
N ASN A 164 -3.50 -19.04 5.76
CA ASN A 164 -2.40 -18.65 6.63
C ASN A 164 -2.89 -18.55 8.09
N LEU A 165 -2.00 -18.26 9.03
CA LEU A 165 -2.32 -18.20 10.47
C LEU A 165 -3.43 -17.17 10.80
N ASN A 166 -3.61 -16.15 9.97
CA ASN A 166 -4.69 -15.17 10.08
C ASN A 166 -5.86 -15.48 9.13
N LYS A 167 -6.25 -16.76 9.02
CA LYS A 167 -7.45 -17.21 8.28
C LYS A 167 -7.46 -16.80 6.79
N GLY A 168 -6.28 -16.75 6.16
CA GLY A 168 -6.17 -16.34 4.76
C GLY A 168 -6.17 -14.83 4.57
N ALA A 169 -5.53 -14.10 5.50
CA ALA A 169 -5.26 -12.67 5.32
C ALA A 169 -4.57 -12.42 3.98
N GLY A 170 -5.04 -11.40 3.25
CA GLY A 170 -4.50 -11.01 1.94
C GLY A 170 -4.14 -9.54 1.84
N LEU A 171 -4.32 -8.78 2.92
CA LEU A 171 -4.05 -7.36 3.02
C LEU A 171 -3.68 -7.06 4.48
N ASP A 172 -2.55 -6.42 4.70
CA ASP A 172 -2.25 -5.77 5.98
C ASP A 172 -2.38 -4.26 5.82
N VAL A 173 -2.96 -3.58 6.80
CA VAL A 173 -3.17 -2.13 6.76
C VAL A 173 -2.64 -1.45 8.00
N SER A 174 -2.20 -0.20 7.84
CA SER A 174 -1.70 0.61 8.94
C SER A 174 -2.77 0.93 9.97
N PRO A 175 -2.38 1.32 11.20
CA PRO A 175 -3.33 1.83 12.19
C PRO A 175 -4.13 3.04 11.69
N ALA A 176 -3.58 3.88 10.81
CA ALA A 176 -4.31 5.01 10.22
C ALA A 176 -5.49 4.55 9.35
N VAL A 177 -5.27 3.51 8.53
CA VAL A 177 -6.33 2.90 7.71
C VAL A 177 -7.38 2.24 8.60
N ARG A 178 -6.94 1.51 9.64
CA ARG A 178 -7.82 0.90 10.65
C ARG A 178 -8.73 1.96 11.28
N ASP A 179 -8.14 3.02 11.82
CA ASP A 179 -8.85 4.08 12.53
C ASP A 179 -9.82 4.82 11.60
N TYR A 180 -9.40 5.07 10.35
CA TYR A 180 -10.28 5.68 9.36
C TYR A 180 -11.43 4.76 8.95
N LEU A 181 -11.22 3.46 8.75
CA LEU A 181 -12.29 2.56 8.32
C LEU A 181 -13.11 1.99 9.48
N GLY A 182 -12.66 2.14 10.72
CA GLY A 182 -13.28 1.54 11.90
C GLY A 182 -13.14 0.02 11.92
N LEU A 183 -11.97 -0.50 11.55
CA LEU A 183 -11.73 -1.95 11.46
C LEU A 183 -11.45 -2.57 12.83
N GLU A 184 -11.99 -3.77 13.03
CA GLU A 184 -11.55 -4.67 14.09
C GLU A 184 -10.12 -5.20 13.83
N PRO A 185 -9.42 -5.78 14.83
CA PRO A 185 -8.06 -6.29 14.65
C PRO A 185 -7.90 -7.32 13.52
N THR A 186 -8.96 -8.05 13.20
CA THR A 186 -9.09 -8.86 11.99
C THR A 186 -10.48 -8.63 11.44
N ASP A 187 -10.54 -8.18 10.19
CA ASP A 187 -11.80 -7.84 9.54
C ASP A 187 -11.77 -8.23 8.06
N VAL A 188 -12.81 -7.88 7.31
CA VAL A 188 -12.96 -8.14 5.88
C VAL A 188 -13.19 -6.82 5.16
N THR A 189 -12.36 -6.56 4.16
CA THR A 189 -12.42 -5.36 3.30
C THR A 189 -12.35 -5.75 1.82
N ASP A 190 -12.73 -4.83 0.94
CA ASP A 190 -12.40 -4.92 -0.48
C ASP A 190 -11.19 -4.03 -0.77
N TRP A 191 -10.36 -4.39 -1.74
CA TRP A 191 -9.29 -3.50 -2.20
C TRP A 191 -9.07 -3.55 -3.71
N ARG A 192 -8.51 -2.48 -4.27
CA ARG A 192 -8.02 -2.45 -5.66
C ARG A 192 -6.82 -1.52 -5.79
N PHE A 193 -6.01 -1.74 -6.82
CA PHE A 193 -5.07 -0.73 -7.26
C PHE A 193 -5.81 0.47 -7.85
N VAL A 194 -5.23 1.66 -7.67
CA VAL A 194 -5.69 2.91 -8.25
C VAL A 194 -4.51 3.67 -8.83
N ASP A 195 -4.74 4.36 -9.92
CA ASP A 195 -3.80 5.39 -10.36
C ASP A 195 -3.98 6.65 -9.50
N PHE A 196 -2.92 7.46 -9.37
CA PHE A 196 -2.94 8.63 -8.48
C PHE A 196 -4.07 9.62 -8.83
N SER A 197 -4.44 9.73 -10.11
CA SER A 197 -5.56 10.57 -10.57
C SER A 197 -6.93 10.12 -10.04
N GLU A 198 -7.06 8.87 -9.61
CA GLU A 198 -8.27 8.32 -8.98
C GLU A 198 -8.29 8.55 -7.45
N VAL A 199 -7.20 9.02 -6.85
CA VAL A 199 -7.09 9.23 -5.41
C VAL A 199 -7.60 10.65 -5.07
N PRO A 200 -8.75 10.81 -4.41
CA PRO A 200 -9.19 12.12 -3.94
C PRO A 200 -8.34 12.58 -2.75
N ARG A 201 -8.35 13.88 -2.46
CA ARG A 201 -7.78 14.37 -1.20
C ARG A 201 -8.60 13.86 -0.01
N GLY A 202 -7.89 13.52 1.05
CA GLY A 202 -8.43 13.03 2.31
C GLY A 202 -7.33 12.95 3.37
N PRO A 203 -7.57 12.31 4.53
CA PRO A 203 -6.57 12.20 5.58
C PRO A 203 -5.22 11.58 5.14
N TRP A 204 -5.24 10.71 4.12
CA TRP A 204 -4.04 10.10 3.51
C TRP A 204 -3.21 11.04 2.64
N SER A 205 -3.63 12.28 2.42
CA SER A 205 -2.99 13.20 1.46
C SER A 205 -2.15 14.31 2.10
N THR A 206 -2.00 14.31 3.43
CA THR A 206 -1.51 15.46 4.18
C THR A 206 -0.06 15.34 4.67
N LEU A 207 0.44 14.12 4.88
CA LEU A 207 1.73 13.86 5.51
C LEU A 207 2.56 12.83 4.73
N GLY A 208 3.87 12.93 4.92
CA GLY A 208 4.86 11.99 4.38
C GLY A 208 5.65 12.55 3.19
N GLU A 209 6.97 12.46 3.25
CA GLU A 209 7.88 12.84 2.18
C GLU A 209 7.77 11.91 0.95
N ASN A 210 7.32 10.68 1.15
CA ASN A 210 6.97 9.71 0.09
C ASN A 210 5.55 9.90 -0.47
N ASN A 211 4.75 10.83 0.08
CA ASN A 211 3.37 11.02 -0.32
C ASN A 211 3.28 11.83 -1.63
N THR A 212 2.62 11.26 -2.64
CA THR A 212 2.46 11.90 -3.96
C THR A 212 1.81 13.29 -3.89
N PHE A 213 0.85 13.50 -2.98
CA PHE A 213 0.22 14.82 -2.79
C PHE A 213 1.22 15.85 -2.25
N VAL A 214 1.95 15.49 -1.19
CA VAL A 214 2.93 16.37 -0.53
C VAL A 214 4.06 16.73 -1.51
N ILE A 215 4.55 15.76 -2.27
CA ILE A 215 5.58 15.98 -3.31
C ILE A 215 5.07 16.96 -4.37
N ASN A 216 3.85 16.77 -4.87
CA ASN A 216 3.27 17.61 -5.91
C ASN A 216 2.97 19.03 -5.42
N ASP A 217 2.48 19.18 -4.19
CA ASP A 217 2.21 20.49 -3.59
C ASP A 217 3.50 21.28 -3.37
N ARG A 218 4.57 20.61 -2.92
CA ARG A 218 5.90 21.22 -2.80
C ARG A 218 6.42 21.71 -4.16
N LYS A 219 6.37 20.86 -5.20
CA LYS A 219 6.81 21.23 -6.56
C LYS A 219 6.04 22.43 -7.13
N LYS A 220 4.73 22.49 -6.89
CA LYS A 220 3.91 23.64 -7.29
C LYS A 220 4.31 24.92 -6.55
N GLY A 221 4.60 24.82 -5.25
CA GLY A 221 5.09 25.94 -4.46
C GLY A 221 6.44 26.46 -4.97
N GLU A 222 7.40 25.56 -5.22
CA GLU A 222 8.72 25.89 -5.77
C GLU A 222 8.61 26.62 -7.12
N ALA A 223 7.80 26.08 -8.04
CA ALA A 223 7.58 26.71 -9.36
C ALA A 223 6.92 28.09 -9.25
N LEU A 224 6.03 28.31 -8.28
CA LEU A 224 5.41 29.61 -8.04
C LEU A 224 6.43 30.63 -7.51
N VAL A 225 7.30 30.22 -6.59
CA VAL A 225 8.37 31.07 -6.05
C VAL A 225 9.36 31.49 -7.14
N GLU A 226 9.79 30.56 -7.98
CA GLU A 226 10.69 30.84 -9.12
C GLU A 226 10.06 31.84 -10.10
N LYS A 227 8.77 31.66 -10.41
CA LYS A 227 8.03 32.58 -11.29
C LYS A 227 7.88 33.98 -10.67
N LEU A 228 7.70 34.09 -9.36
CA LEU A 228 7.59 35.41 -8.70
C LEU A 228 8.95 36.11 -8.58
N GLY A 229 10.02 35.36 -8.30
CA GLY A 229 11.39 35.90 -8.23
C GLY A 229 11.94 36.38 -9.58
N THR A 230 11.40 35.89 -10.69
CA THR A 230 11.74 36.37 -12.05
C THR A 230 10.95 37.61 -12.48
N ILE A 231 9.82 37.93 -11.82
CA ILE A 231 8.97 39.09 -12.14
C ILE A 231 9.39 40.35 -11.37
N LEU A 232 10.04 40.19 -10.21
CA LEU A 232 10.54 41.30 -9.40
C LEU A 232 12.07 41.36 -9.49
N PRO A 233 12.66 42.13 -10.43
CA PRO A 233 14.10 42.38 -10.37
C PRO A 233 14.42 43.19 -9.11
N HIS A 234 15.49 42.78 -8.43
CA HIS A 234 16.10 43.52 -7.32
C HIS A 234 16.47 44.95 -7.73
#